data_AF-A0A7Y2ZEE4-F1
#
_entry.id   AF-A0A7Y2ZEE4-F1
#
_cell.length_a   1.000
_cell.length_b   1.000
_cell.length_c   1.000
_cell.angle_alpha   90.00
_cell.angle_beta   90.00
_cell.angle_gamma   90.00
#
_symmetry.space_group_name_H-M   'P 1'
#
loop_
_entity.id
_entity.type
_entity.pdbx_description
1 polymer ?
#
loop_
_entity_poly.entity_id
_entity_poly.type
_entity_poly.pdbx_seq_one_letter_code
_entity_poly.pdbx_strand_id
1 'polypeptide(L)'
;MEMMADALKAIAGARMKGVLSKLTTNRFTGAFTGAIVTAVIQSSSVTTVLVVGFISAGLMSMAQSIGVIMGANIGTTVTAQIIAFKVTEYALLLVAGGFAMSFLSKRELVRRQGMGLLGLGLVFFGMAVMGDAMGPLRDYPPFLAWMGRMARPELGILAGALFTA
;
A
#
# COMPACT_ATOMS: atom_id res chain seq x y z
N MET A 1 19.67 -1.61 9.83
CA MET A 1 18.57 -2.38 10.44
C MET A 1 18.66 -2.45 11.96
N GLU A 2 19.86 -2.57 12.53
CA GLU A 2 20.09 -2.59 13.98
C GLU A 2 19.49 -1.37 14.70
N MET A 3 19.79 -0.15 14.22
CA MET A 3 19.20 1.10 14.74
C MET A 3 17.65 1.11 14.73
N MET A 4 17.02 0.48 13.74
CA MET A 4 15.56 0.38 13.66
C MET A 4 15.02 -0.66 14.64
N ALA A 5 15.72 -1.79 14.81
CA ALA A 5 15.37 -2.80 15.80
C ALA A 5 15.51 -2.23 17.23
N ASP A 6 16.53 -1.42 17.48
CA ASP A 6 16.76 -0.77 18.77
C ASP A 6 15.74 0.34 19.04
N ALA A 7 15.42 1.17 18.03
CA ALA A 7 14.34 2.14 18.12
C ALA A 7 12.98 1.46 18.36
N LEU A 8 12.70 0.38 17.63
CA LEU A 8 11.48 -0.40 17.83
C LEU A 8 11.47 -1.05 19.21
N LYS A 9 12.57 -1.61 19.73
CA LYS A 9 12.65 -2.12 21.11
C LYS A 9 12.45 -1.02 22.16
N ALA A 10 13.03 0.16 21.94
CA ALA A 10 12.92 1.30 22.86
C ALA A 10 11.51 1.90 22.88
N ILE A 11 10.83 1.93 21.73
CA ILE A 11 9.46 2.47 21.57
C ILE A 11 8.40 1.40 21.91
N ALA A 12 8.66 0.13 21.59
CA ALA A 12 7.74 -0.97 21.81
C ALA A 12 7.78 -1.43 23.27
N GLY A 13 7.01 -0.74 24.12
CA GLY A 13 6.69 -1.25 25.46
C GLY A 13 5.95 -2.59 25.41
N ALA A 14 5.75 -3.22 26.57
CA ALA A 14 5.06 -4.51 26.72
C ALA A 14 3.66 -4.54 26.06
N ARG A 15 3.00 -3.38 25.96
CA ARG A 15 1.71 -3.20 25.28
C ARG A 15 1.77 -3.52 23.78
N MET A 16 2.84 -3.12 23.08
CA MET A 16 2.98 -3.32 21.64
C MET A 16 3.12 -4.81 21.31
N LYS A 17 3.91 -5.54 22.11
CA LYS A 17 4.03 -7.00 22.00
C LYS A 17 2.68 -7.70 22.21
N GLY A 18 1.89 -7.23 23.19
CA GLY A 18 0.54 -7.75 23.42
C GLY A 18 -0.44 -7.49 22.26
N VAL A 19 -0.39 -6.30 21.66
CA VAL A 19 -1.21 -5.95 20.48
C VAL A 19 -0.82 -6.80 19.28
N LEU A 20 0.47 -6.89 18.96
CA LEU A 20 0.98 -7.70 17.86
C LEU A 20 0.61 -9.18 18.05
N SER A 21 0.76 -9.72 19.25
CA SER A 21 0.37 -11.10 19.56
C SER A 21 -1.11 -11.35 19.32
N LYS A 22 -2.01 -10.46 19.78
CA LYS A 22 -3.46 -10.59 19.54
C LYS A 22 -3.84 -10.52 18.06
N LEU A 23 -3.22 -9.59 17.32
CA LEU A 23 -3.51 -9.42 15.89
C LEU A 23 -2.94 -10.57 15.04
N THR A 24 -1.88 -11.23 15.52
CA THR A 24 -1.19 -12.33 14.81
C THR A 24 -1.39 -13.70 15.47
N THR A 25 -2.45 -13.86 16.27
CA THR A 25 -2.69 -15.10 17.04
C THR A 25 -2.80 -16.34 16.16
N ASN A 26 -3.40 -16.21 14.97
CA ASN A 26 -3.48 -17.28 13.99
C ASN A 26 -3.06 -16.81 12.59
N ARG A 27 -2.80 -17.76 11.69
CA ARG A 27 -2.36 -17.49 10.30
C ARG A 27 -3.35 -16.61 9.53
N PHE A 28 -4.65 -16.74 9.77
CA PHE A 28 -5.67 -15.94 9.10
C PHE A 28 -5.76 -14.52 9.65
N THR A 29 -5.67 -14.32 10.96
CA THR A 29 -5.67 -12.98 11.57
C THR A 29 -4.37 -12.24 11.25
N GLY A 30 -3.24 -12.97 11.19
CA GLY A 30 -1.97 -12.43 10.68
C GLY A 30 -2.10 -11.95 9.24
N ALA A 31 -2.65 -12.78 8.34
CA ALA A 31 -2.90 -12.39 6.95
C ALA A 31 -3.87 -11.22 6.83
N PHE A 32 -4.96 -11.23 7.57
CA PHE A 32 -5.92 -10.12 7.54
C PHE A 32 -5.30 -8.81 8.05
N THR A 33 -4.51 -8.88 9.12
CA THR A 33 -3.78 -7.71 9.66
C THR A 33 -2.78 -7.18 8.63
N GLY A 34 -1.99 -8.06 8.01
CA GLY A 34 -1.07 -7.68 6.94
C GLY A 34 -1.79 -7.03 5.76
N ALA A 35 -2.91 -7.60 5.34
CA ALA A 35 -3.71 -7.08 4.23
C ALA A 35 -4.23 -5.66 4.52
N ILE A 36 -4.77 -5.42 5.71
CA ILE A 36 -5.24 -4.09 6.10
C ILE A 36 -4.08 -3.10 6.20
N VAL A 37 -2.99 -3.48 6.88
CA VAL A 37 -1.84 -2.59 7.07
C VAL A 37 -1.27 -2.18 5.71
N THR A 38 -1.09 -3.12 4.79
CA THR A 38 -0.60 -2.80 3.45
C THR A 38 -1.63 -2.09 2.59
N ALA A 39 -2.93 -2.37 2.72
CA ALA A 39 -3.95 -1.61 2.00
C ALA A 39 -3.99 -0.13 2.44
N VAL A 40 -3.73 0.15 3.72
CA VAL A 40 -3.68 1.52 4.26
C VAL A 40 -2.36 2.21 3.92
N ILE A 41 -1.22 1.55 4.15
CA ILE A 41 0.11 2.13 3.89
C ILE A 41 0.42 2.17 2.39
N GLN A 42 -0.25 1.34 1.58
CA GLN A 42 -0.03 1.14 0.14
C GLN A 42 1.40 0.74 -0.26
N SER A 43 2.28 0.48 0.70
CA SER A 43 3.66 0.05 0.48
C SER A 43 3.92 -1.30 1.13
N SER A 44 4.07 -2.32 0.31
CA SER A 44 4.48 -3.67 0.73
C SER A 44 5.93 -3.69 1.22
N SER A 45 6.80 -2.87 0.63
CA SER A 45 8.20 -2.72 1.05
C SER A 45 8.31 -2.20 2.49
N VAL A 46 7.57 -1.13 2.82
CA VAL A 46 7.52 -0.60 4.20
C VAL A 46 6.97 -1.64 5.17
N THR A 47 5.92 -2.36 4.78
CA THR A 47 5.32 -3.42 5.62
C THR A 47 6.33 -4.53 5.92
N THR A 48 7.10 -4.96 4.91
CA THR A 48 8.11 -6.02 5.06
C THR A 48 9.26 -5.56 5.96
N VAL A 49 9.74 -4.34 5.79
CA VAL A 49 10.78 -3.74 6.65
C VAL A 49 10.33 -3.68 8.11
N LEU A 50 9.09 -3.28 8.38
CA LEU A 50 8.51 -3.27 9.73
C LEU A 50 8.45 -4.67 10.34
N VAL A 51 7.97 -5.66 9.57
CA VAL A 51 7.89 -7.05 10.00
C VAL A 51 9.28 -7.59 10.37
N VAL A 52 10.29 -7.37 9.53
CA VAL A 52 11.68 -7.75 9.85
C VAL A 52 12.18 -7.03 11.11
N GLY A 53 11.86 -5.74 11.26
CA GLY A 53 12.16 -4.98 12.48
C GLY A 53 11.54 -5.59 13.74
N PHE A 54 10.29 -6.03 13.68
CA PHE A 54 9.60 -6.67 14.82
C PHE A 54 10.17 -8.05 15.17
N ILE A 55 10.64 -8.80 14.17
CA ILE A 55 11.33 -10.09 14.40
C ILE A 55 12.66 -9.85 15.09
N SER A 56 13.50 -8.95 14.57
CA SER A 56 14.80 -8.59 15.16
C SER A 56 14.66 -7.99 16.56
N ALA A 57 13.53 -7.33 16.82
CA ALA A 57 13.19 -6.79 18.13
C ALA A 57 12.72 -7.86 19.14
N GLY A 58 12.45 -9.11 18.72
CA GLY A 58 11.89 -10.17 19.57
C GLY A 58 10.41 -9.94 19.94
N LEU A 59 9.72 -9.09 19.18
CA LEU A 59 8.32 -8.72 19.39
C LEU A 59 7.37 -9.67 18.64
N MET A 60 7.85 -10.29 17.56
CA MET A 60 7.07 -11.22 16.73
C MET A 60 7.93 -12.43 16.33
N SER A 61 7.31 -13.61 16.28
CA SER A 61 7.98 -14.81 15.79
C SER A 61 8.03 -14.87 14.25
N MET A 62 8.94 -15.68 13.72
CA MET A 62 8.99 -15.94 12.27
C MET A 62 7.72 -16.64 11.75
N ALA A 63 7.07 -17.48 12.55
CA ALA A 63 5.81 -18.10 12.14
C ALA A 63 4.68 -17.06 11.98
N GLN A 64 4.61 -16.06 12.87
CA GLN A 64 3.65 -14.97 12.79
C GLN A 64 3.93 -14.03 11.61
N SER A 65 5.21 -13.78 11.31
CA SER A 65 5.61 -12.91 10.19
C SER A 65 5.14 -13.43 8.84
N ILE A 66 5.19 -14.75 8.62
CA ILE A 66 4.74 -15.37 7.38
C ILE A 66 3.27 -15.02 7.12
N GLY A 67 2.42 -15.11 8.15
CA GLY A 67 1.02 -14.73 8.04
C GLY A 67 0.86 -13.27 7.62
N VAL A 68 1.56 -12.36 8.30
CA VAL A 68 1.50 -10.91 8.00
C VAL A 68 2.02 -10.59 6.59
N ILE A 69 3.11 -11.21 6.15
CA ILE A 69 3.69 -11.01 4.81
C ILE A 69 2.74 -11.52 3.72
N MET A 70 2.17 -12.72 3.91
CA MET A 70 1.15 -13.24 3.00
C MET A 70 -0.06 -12.29 2.91
N GLY A 71 -0.47 -11.76 4.06
CA GLY A 71 -1.46 -10.70 4.14
C GLY A 71 -1.11 -9.45 3.35
N ALA A 72 0.11 -8.94 3.56
CA ALA A 72 0.61 -7.74 2.90
C ALA A 72 0.54 -7.86 1.37
N ASN A 73 0.92 -9.01 0.82
CA ASN A 73 0.83 -9.29 -0.61
C ASN A 73 -0.62 -9.25 -1.12
N ILE A 74 -1.58 -9.79 -0.34
CA ILE A 74 -3.01 -9.69 -0.65
C ILE A 74 -3.47 -8.23 -0.58
N GLY A 75 -3.03 -7.48 0.43
CA GLY A 75 -3.32 -6.05 0.60
C GLY A 75 -2.92 -5.20 -0.60
N THR A 76 -1.78 -5.48 -1.23
CA THR A 76 -1.32 -4.77 -2.43
C THR A 76 -2.30 -4.91 -3.61
N THR A 77 -3.06 -6.01 -3.69
CA THR A 77 -4.04 -6.20 -4.76
C THR A 77 -5.27 -5.29 -4.63
N VAL A 78 -5.52 -4.73 -3.44
CA VAL A 78 -6.68 -3.85 -3.19
C VAL A 78 -6.65 -2.63 -4.12
N THR A 79 -5.47 -2.08 -4.41
CA THR A 79 -5.33 -0.95 -5.35
C THR A 79 -5.82 -1.32 -6.75
N ALA A 80 -5.47 -2.52 -7.25
CA ALA A 80 -5.94 -3.00 -8.54
C ALA A 80 -7.47 -3.21 -8.55
N GLN A 81 -8.04 -3.71 -7.45
CA GLN A 81 -9.49 -3.85 -7.30
C GLN A 81 -10.19 -2.48 -7.31
N ILE A 82 -9.67 -1.49 -6.61
CA ILE A 82 -10.19 -0.11 -6.60
C ILE A 82 -10.27 0.46 -8.02
N ILE A 83 -9.23 0.22 -8.84
CA ILE A 83 -9.20 0.63 -10.25
C ILE A 83 -10.23 -0.17 -11.07
N ALA A 84 -10.28 -1.49 -10.90
CA ALA A 84 -11.20 -2.36 -11.64
C ALA A 84 -12.68 -2.04 -11.37
N PHE A 85 -13.03 -1.70 -10.13
CA PHE A 85 -14.37 -1.27 -9.74
C PHE A 85 -14.68 0.19 -10.09
N LYS A 86 -13.80 0.88 -10.84
CA LYS A 86 -13.98 2.27 -11.28
C LYS A 86 -14.24 3.25 -10.13
N VAL A 87 -13.72 2.95 -8.94
CA VAL A 87 -13.85 3.84 -7.78
C VAL A 87 -13.17 5.20 -8.06
N THR A 88 -12.20 5.22 -8.97
CA THR A 88 -11.56 6.42 -9.51
C THR A 88 -12.53 7.41 -10.18
N GLU A 89 -13.68 6.97 -10.70
CA GLU A 89 -14.71 7.86 -11.25
C GLU A 89 -15.36 8.74 -10.16
N TYR A 90 -15.41 8.24 -8.92
CA TYR A 90 -15.90 8.98 -7.76
C TYR A 90 -14.82 9.84 -7.07
N ALA A 91 -13.59 9.86 -7.60
CA ALA A 91 -12.48 10.59 -6.98
C ALA A 91 -12.78 12.08 -6.80
N LEU A 92 -13.37 12.73 -7.81
CA LEU A 92 -13.74 14.15 -7.72
C LEU A 92 -14.82 14.42 -6.67
N LEU A 93 -15.76 13.49 -6.46
CA LEU A 93 -16.76 13.60 -5.39
C LEU A 93 -16.12 13.45 -4.01
N LEU A 94 -15.15 12.55 -3.86
CA LEU A 94 -14.38 12.40 -2.62
C LEU A 94 -13.53 13.64 -2.33
N VAL A 95 -12.90 14.23 -3.36
CA VAL A 95 -12.15 15.50 -3.24
C VAL A 95 -13.09 16.63 -2.83
N ALA A 96 -14.22 16.79 -3.52
CA ALA A 96 -15.19 17.84 -3.22
C ALA A 96 -15.76 17.69 -1.79
N GLY A 97 -16.16 16.47 -1.40
CA GLY A 97 -16.66 16.19 -0.06
C GLY A 97 -15.60 16.37 1.02
N GLY A 98 -14.36 15.92 0.78
CA GLY A 98 -13.23 16.09 1.69
C GLY A 98 -12.86 17.55 1.89
N PHE A 99 -12.79 18.32 0.80
CA PHE A 99 -12.58 19.76 0.84
C PHE A 99 -13.71 20.47 1.58
N ALA A 100 -14.97 20.12 1.30
CA ALA A 100 -16.11 20.71 1.97
C ALA A 100 -16.07 20.48 3.49
N MET A 101 -15.78 19.24 3.91
CA MET A 101 -15.63 18.90 5.32
C MET A 101 -14.42 19.58 5.96
N SER A 102 -13.28 19.71 5.26
CA SER A 102 -12.07 20.31 5.83
C SER A 102 -12.13 21.84 5.89
N PHE A 103 -12.84 22.51 4.97
CA PHE A 103 -12.88 23.98 4.91
C PHE A 103 -14.17 24.59 5.47
N LEU A 104 -15.34 23.94 5.36
CA LEU A 104 -16.61 24.52 5.82
C LEU A 104 -17.01 24.09 7.25
N SER A 105 -16.42 23.01 7.80
CA SER A 105 -16.80 22.57 9.15
C SER A 105 -16.08 23.34 10.26
N LYS A 106 -16.87 23.79 11.23
CA LYS A 106 -16.38 24.40 12.49
C LYS A 106 -15.91 23.38 13.52
N ARG A 107 -16.28 22.10 13.35
CA ARG A 107 -15.92 21.00 14.27
C ARG A 107 -14.56 20.41 13.86
N GLU A 108 -13.59 20.47 14.77
CA GLU A 108 -12.22 19.99 14.54
C GLU A 108 -12.17 18.50 14.14
N LEU A 109 -13.02 17.65 14.71
CA LEU A 109 -13.08 16.22 14.35
C LEU A 109 -13.50 16.01 12.88
N VAL A 110 -14.52 16.74 12.42
CA VAL A 110 -15.01 16.65 11.04
C VAL A 110 -13.96 17.20 10.08
N ARG A 111 -13.26 18.26 10.49
CA ARG A 111 -12.17 18.85 9.72
C ARG A 111 -11.02 17.86 9.48
N ARG A 112 -10.63 17.10 10.51
CA ARG A 112 -9.61 16.05 10.43
C ARG A 112 -10.04 14.88 9.55
N GLN A 113 -11.28 14.43 9.66
CA GLN A 113 -11.81 13.39 8.78
C GLN A 113 -11.89 13.89 7.32
N GLY A 114 -12.27 15.16 7.12
CA GLY A 114 -12.28 15.82 5.82
C GLY A 114 -10.91 15.85 5.15
N MET A 115 -9.84 16.14 5.90
CA MET A 115 -8.46 16.06 5.37
C MET A 115 -8.09 14.64 4.94
N GLY A 116 -8.49 13.62 5.71
CA GLY A 116 -8.29 12.23 5.32
C GLY A 116 -9.04 11.85 4.04
N LEU A 117 -10.32 12.24 3.93
CA LEU A 117 -11.14 11.98 2.74
C LEU A 117 -10.61 12.73 1.51
N LEU A 118 -10.19 13.99 1.68
CA LEU A 118 -9.57 14.80 0.63
C LEU A 118 -8.29 14.13 0.12
N GLY A 119 -7.41 13.68 1.02
CA GLY A 119 -6.19 12.96 0.67
C GLY A 119 -6.49 11.68 -0.12
N LEU A 120 -7.45 10.88 0.33
CA LEU A 120 -7.89 9.67 -0.38
C LEU A 120 -8.42 10.01 -1.78
N GLY A 121 -9.26 11.04 -1.89
CA GLY A 121 -9.79 11.51 -3.17
C GLY A 121 -8.69 11.96 -4.13
N LEU A 122 -7.68 12.68 -3.63
CA LEU A 122 -6.53 13.12 -4.42
C LEU A 122 -5.68 11.94 -4.92
N VAL A 123 -5.48 10.91 -4.11
CA VAL A 123 -4.78 9.68 -4.53
C VAL A 123 -5.53 9.00 -5.67
N PHE A 124 -6.86 8.85 -5.55
CA PHE A 124 -7.68 8.23 -6.60
C PHE A 124 -7.73 9.07 -7.88
N PHE A 125 -7.80 10.40 -7.74
CA PHE A 125 -7.74 11.31 -8.87
C PHE A 125 -6.39 11.24 -9.59
N GLY A 126 -5.29 11.23 -8.82
CA GLY A 126 -3.94 11.05 -9.37
C GLY A 126 -3.79 9.75 -10.16
N MET A 127 -4.33 8.65 -9.64
CA MET A 127 -4.35 7.36 -10.36
C MET A 127 -5.15 7.43 -11.66
N ALA A 128 -6.29 8.13 -11.68
CA ALA A 128 -7.08 8.32 -12.90
C ALA A 128 -6.27 9.09 -13.96
N VAL A 129 -5.66 10.20 -13.56
CA VAL A 129 -4.82 11.03 -14.45
C VAL A 129 -3.63 10.24 -14.99
N MET A 130 -2.99 9.41 -14.17
CA MET A 130 -1.91 8.51 -14.64
C MET A 130 -2.43 7.51 -15.67
N GLY A 131 -3.62 6.95 -15.47
CA GLY A 131 -4.25 6.04 -16.42
C GLY A 131 -4.51 6.70 -17.77
N ASP A 132 -5.07 7.92 -17.75
CA ASP A 132 -5.36 8.69 -18.95
C ASP A 132 -4.09 9.12 -19.69
N ALA A 133 -3.05 9.53 -18.95
CA ALA A 133 -1.75 9.90 -19.50
C ALA A 133 -1.04 8.73 -20.21
N MET A 134 -1.30 7.49 -19.78
CA MET A 134 -0.76 6.29 -20.42
C MET A 134 -1.61 5.79 -21.59
N GLY A 135 -2.83 6.33 -21.79
CA GLY A 135 -3.73 5.96 -22.88
C GLY A 135 -3.08 5.98 -24.28
N PRO A 136 -2.37 7.07 -24.66
CA PRO A 136 -1.74 7.19 -25.98
C PRO A 136 -0.68 6.11 -26.30
N LEU A 137 -0.10 5.45 -25.30
CA LEU A 137 0.89 4.39 -25.52
C LEU A 137 0.26 3.14 -26.16
N ARG A 138 -1.05 2.93 -26.01
CA ARG A 138 -1.75 1.76 -26.55
C ARG A 138 -1.71 1.68 -28.07
N ASP A 139 -1.73 2.84 -28.73
CA ASP A 139 -1.76 2.92 -30.19
C ASP A 139 -0.43 3.42 -30.77
N TYR A 140 0.59 3.65 -29.93
CA TYR A 140 1.88 4.18 -30.38
C TYR A 140 2.77 3.08 -30.98
N PRO A 141 3.02 3.07 -32.31
CA PRO A 141 3.66 1.95 -32.98
C PRO A 141 5.08 1.62 -32.48
N PRO A 142 5.95 2.60 -32.17
CA PRO A 142 7.26 2.30 -31.59
C PRO A 142 7.19 1.60 -30.23
N PHE A 143 6.21 1.95 -29.39
CA PHE A 143 6.00 1.29 -28.10
C PHE A 143 5.48 -0.13 -28.26
N LEU A 144 4.53 -0.35 -29.18
CA LEU A 144 4.04 -1.69 -29.51
C LEU A 144 5.14 -2.60 -30.06
N ALA A 145 6.01 -2.08 -30.93
CA ALA A 145 7.16 -2.82 -31.46
C ALA A 145 8.17 -3.18 -30.35
N TRP A 146 8.38 -2.28 -29.39
CA TRP A 146 9.25 -2.54 -28.23
C TRP A 146 8.64 -3.58 -27.29
N MET A 147 7.34 -3.47 -26.97
CA MET A 147 6.58 -4.48 -26.22
C MET A 147 6.62 -5.85 -26.90
N GLY A 148 6.49 -5.91 -28.22
CA GLY A 148 6.59 -7.16 -29.00
C GLY A 148 7.97 -7.83 -28.89
N ARG A 149 9.05 -7.06 -28.73
CA ARG A 149 10.40 -7.61 -28.49
C ARG A 149 10.56 -8.21 -27.09
N MET A 150 9.80 -7.72 -26.10
CA MET A 150 9.79 -8.28 -24.74
C MET A 150 9.11 -9.65 -24.64
N ALA A 151 8.47 -10.14 -25.71
CA ALA A 151 8.03 -11.54 -25.79
C ALA A 151 9.21 -12.53 -25.75
N ARG A 152 10.45 -12.08 -26.00
CA ARG A 152 11.65 -12.86 -25.74
C ARG A 152 11.96 -12.87 -24.23
N PRO A 153 11.94 -14.05 -23.56
CA PRO A 153 12.07 -14.15 -22.11
C PRO A 153 13.38 -13.54 -21.59
N GLU A 154 14.48 -13.66 -22.33
CA GLU A 154 15.77 -13.05 -21.96
C GLU A 154 15.72 -11.52 -21.90
N LEU A 155 15.04 -10.87 -22.84
CA LEU A 155 14.90 -9.41 -22.87
C LEU A 155 13.88 -8.93 -21.82
N GLY A 156 12.81 -9.70 -21.60
CA GLY A 156 11.82 -9.42 -20.56
C GLY A 156 12.42 -9.47 -19.15
N ILE A 157 13.25 -10.49 -18.86
CA ILE A 157 13.95 -10.61 -17.57
C ILE A 157 14.92 -9.44 -17.38
N LEU A 158 15.70 -9.08 -18.40
CA LEU A 158 16.71 -8.04 -18.30
C LEU A 158 16.09 -6.65 -18.15
N ALA A 159 15.01 -6.36 -18.89
CA ALA A 159 14.24 -5.13 -18.74
C ALA A 159 13.58 -5.05 -17.36
N GLY A 160 12.96 -6.15 -16.90
CA GLY A 160 12.38 -6.24 -15.56
C GLY A 160 13.40 -6.00 -14.46
N ALA A 161 14.57 -6.65 -14.54
CA ALA A 161 15.66 -6.45 -13.58
C ALA A 161 16.13 -4.98 -13.55
N LEU A 162 16.22 -4.33 -14.71
CA LEU A 162 16.72 -2.96 -14.81
C LEU A 162 15.70 -1.91 -14.32
N PHE A 163 14.40 -2.16 -14.50
CA PHE A 163 13.34 -1.26 -14.03
C PHE A 163 12.92 -1.48 -12.57
N THR A 164 13.20 -2.65 -12.00
CA THR A 164 12.75 -3.03 -10.64
C THR A 164 13.90 -3.08 -9.62
N ALA A 165 15.17 -3.07 -10.05
CA ALA A 165 16.35 -2.93 -9.18
C ALA A 165 16.53 -1.48 -8.71
#